data_AF-A0A183HJ25-F1
#
_entry.id   AF-A0A183HJ25-F1
#
_cell.length_a   1.000
_cell.length_b   1.000
_cell.length_c   1.000
_cell.angle_alpha   90.00
_cell.angle_beta   90.00
_cell.angle_gamma   90.00
#
_symmetry.space_group_name_H-M   'P 1'
#
loop_
_entity.id
_entity.type
_entity.pdbx_description
1 polymer ?
#
loop_
_entity_poly.entity_id
_entity_poly.type
_entity_poly.pdbx_seq_one_letter_code
_entity_poly.pdbx_strand_id
1 'polypeptide(L)'
;MTLTIEYPADYPLSVPLIEDEKAIVSRETRRKWLLQLTMFLTHQNGSIMDAVLMWAGNIERHMEGAEDCTICMMTVHSRTYQLPRVRCKQCKKRFHSDCLVSSSNLLFIFV
;
A
#
# COMPACT_ATOMS: atom_id res chain seq x y z
N MET A 1 8.79 2.77 0.88
CA MET A 1 7.75 2.41 1.87
C MET A 1 8.52 2.02 3.10
N THR A 2 8.21 2.62 4.24
CA THR A 2 8.99 2.48 5.47
C THR A 2 8.00 2.36 6.61
N LEU A 3 8.04 1.24 7.34
CA LEU A 3 7.30 1.04 8.58
C LEU A 3 8.25 1.35 9.74
N THR A 4 7.88 2.31 10.57
CA THR A 4 8.61 2.68 11.78
C THR A 4 7.79 2.27 12.99
N ILE A 5 8.42 1.55 13.92
CA ILE A 5 7.83 1.17 15.21
C ILE A 5 8.77 1.71 16.29
N GLU A 6 8.29 2.66 17.08
CA GLU A 6 9.06 3.29 18.16
C GLU A 6 8.41 2.96 19.50
N TYR A 7 9.19 2.37 20.40
CA TYR A 7 8.75 2.06 21.75
C TYR A 7 9.02 3.25 22.68
N PRO A 8 8.04 3.70 23.47
CA PRO A 8 8.26 4.73 24.45
C PRO A 8 9.06 4.18 25.65
N ALA A 9 9.74 5.07 26.37
CA ALA A 9 10.60 4.69 27.50
C ALA A 9 9.84 4.02 28.67
N ASP A 10 8.54 4.29 28.80
CA ASP A 10 7.63 3.76 29.81
C ASP A 10 6.77 2.59 29.31
N TYR A 11 7.11 2.00 28.16
CA TYR A 11 6.46 0.78 27.69
C TYR A 11 6.53 -0.33 28.77
N PRO A 12 5.43 -1.03 29.09
CA PRO A 12 4.16 -1.13 28.37
C PRO A 12 3.03 -0.18 28.82
N LEU A 13 3.31 0.84 29.64
CA LEU A 13 2.27 1.78 30.10
C LEU A 13 1.74 2.66 28.96
N SER A 14 2.64 3.13 28.10
CA SER A 14 2.32 3.85 26.87
C SER A 14 2.39 2.94 25.65
N VAL A 15 1.62 3.27 24.61
CA VAL A 15 1.58 2.48 23.37
C VAL A 15 2.74 2.85 22.42
N PRO A 16 3.27 1.89 21.64
CA PRO A 16 4.25 2.19 20.61
C PRO A 16 3.70 3.16 19.56
N LEU A 17 4.54 4.09 19.11
CA LEU A 17 4.24 4.93 17.95
C LEU A 17 4.53 4.13 16.68
N ILE A 18 3.53 3.97 15.82
CA ILE A 18 3.66 3.22 14.57
C ILE A 18 3.31 4.12 13.39
N GLU A 19 4.28 4.30 12.50
CA GLU A 19 4.13 5.13 11.31
C GLU A 19 4.47 4.36 10.04
N ASP A 20 3.74 4.66 8.97
CA ASP A 20 4.00 4.15 7.61
C ASP A 20 4.06 5.33 6.64
N GLU A 21 5.24 5.82 6.30
CA GLU A 21 5.41 7.09 5.57
C GLU A 21 4.66 7.16 4.24
N LYS A 22 4.62 6.04 3.51
CA LYS A 22 4.04 5.97 2.15
C LYS A 22 3.30 4.66 1.98
N ALA A 23 1.99 4.76 1.78
CA ALA A 23 1.12 3.61 1.66
C ALA A 23 0.59 3.45 0.23
N ILE A 24 0.54 2.19 -0.24
CA ILE A 24 -0.11 1.81 -1.52
C ILE A 24 -1.64 1.80 -1.44
N VAL A 25 -2.17 1.95 -0.22
CA VAL A 25 -3.60 1.86 0.11
C VAL A 25 -4.23 3.23 0.41
N SER A 26 -5.56 3.26 0.52
CA SER A 26 -6.26 4.47 0.97
C SER A 26 -5.88 4.84 2.42
N ARG A 27 -6.09 6.11 2.79
CA ARG A 27 -5.86 6.59 4.17
C ARG A 27 -6.65 5.78 5.20
N GLU A 28 -7.85 5.34 4.85
CA GLU A 28 -8.70 4.53 5.72
C GLU A 28 -8.11 3.13 5.95
N THR A 29 -7.72 2.44 4.88
CA THR A 29 -7.10 1.11 4.99
C THR A 29 -5.78 1.19 5.75
N ARG A 30 -4.95 2.21 5.48
CA ARG A 30 -3.72 2.47 6.22
C ARG A 30 -3.98 2.59 7.72
N ARG A 31 -4.97 3.41 8.12
CA ARG A 31 -5.36 3.59 9.53
C ARG A 31 -5.79 2.26 10.16
N LYS A 32 -6.55 1.43 9.44
CA LYS A 32 -6.97 0.10 9.93
C LYS A 32 -5.76 -0.81 10.17
N TRP A 33 -4.80 -0.85 9.26
CA TRP A 33 -3.59 -1.67 9.43
C TRP A 33 -2.71 -1.18 10.59
N LEU A 34 -2.53 0.13 10.75
CA LEU A 34 -1.78 0.70 11.87
C LEU A 34 -2.47 0.42 13.21
N LEU A 35 -3.80 0.49 13.25
CA LEU A 35 -4.57 0.13 14.45
C LEU A 35 -4.42 -1.36 14.79
N GLN A 36 -4.48 -2.26 13.79
CA GLN A 36 -4.24 -3.68 14.00
C GLN A 36 -2.85 -3.96 14.57
N LEU A 37 -1.80 -3.31 14.03
CA LEU A 37 -0.43 -3.42 14.55
C LEU A 37 -0.34 -2.93 16.00
N THR A 38 -0.94 -1.78 16.29
CA THR A 38 -0.93 -1.21 17.65
C THR A 38 -1.56 -2.17 18.63
N MET A 39 -2.77 -2.66 18.34
CA MET A 39 -3.47 -3.62 19.20
C MET A 39 -2.72 -4.93 19.38
N PHE A 40 -2.08 -5.43 18.32
CA PHE A 40 -1.31 -6.67 18.37
C PHE A 40 -0.11 -6.55 19.32
N LEU A 41 0.64 -5.44 19.23
CA LEU A 41 1.79 -5.19 20.09
C LEU A 41 1.40 -4.88 21.53
N THR A 42 0.34 -4.09 21.76
CA THR A 42 -0.01 -3.59 23.10
C THR A 42 -0.88 -4.54 23.91
N HIS A 43 -1.75 -5.32 23.27
CA HIS A 43 -2.79 -6.10 23.96
C HIS A 43 -2.69 -7.60 23.74
N GLN A 44 -1.97 -8.05 22.71
CA GLN A 44 -1.87 -9.48 22.38
C GLN A 44 -0.50 -10.06 22.71
N ASN A 45 0.38 -9.29 23.37
CA ASN A 45 1.77 -9.66 23.66
C ASN A 45 2.51 -10.18 22.42
N GLY A 46 2.19 -9.61 21.25
CA GLY A 46 2.77 -10.02 19.97
C GLY A 46 4.23 -9.61 19.85
N SER A 47 5.04 -10.42 19.17
CA SER A 47 6.43 -10.05 18.88
C SER A 47 6.49 -8.99 17.77
N ILE A 48 7.55 -8.17 17.78
CA ILE A 48 7.80 -7.20 16.70
C ILE A 48 7.91 -7.90 15.35
N MET A 49 8.54 -9.07 15.32
CA MET A 49 8.70 -9.87 14.10
C MET A 49 7.35 -10.27 13.52
N ASP A 50 6.45 -10.81 14.34
CA ASP A 50 5.12 -11.21 13.91
C ASP A 50 4.28 -10.00 13.46
N ALA A 51 4.45 -8.85 14.12
CA ALA A 51 3.79 -7.61 13.71
C ALA A 51 4.26 -7.16 12.31
N VAL A 52 5.58 -7.19 12.06
CA VAL A 52 6.15 -6.85 10.75
C VAL A 52 5.68 -7.83 9.68
N LEU A 53 5.66 -9.14 9.98
CA LEU A 53 5.15 -10.17 9.06
C LEU A 53 3.64 -9.99 8.77
N MET A 54 2.84 -9.64 9.78
CA MET A 54 1.43 -9.32 9.59
C MET A 54 1.23 -8.12 8.66
N TRP A 55 2.01 -7.04 8.84
CA TRP A 55 1.97 -5.87 7.97
C TRP A 55 2.41 -6.20 6.54
N ALA A 56 3.49 -6.96 6.38
CA ALA A 56 3.96 -7.42 5.07
C ALA A 56 2.89 -8.28 4.36
N GLY A 57 2.27 -9.21 5.08
CA GLY A 57 1.18 -10.05 4.53
C GLY A 57 -0.05 -9.23 4.13
N ASN A 58 -0.35 -8.13 4.81
CA ASN A 58 -1.41 -7.20 4.39
C ASN A 58 -1.07 -6.50 3.06
N ILE A 59 0.20 -6.12 2.86
CA ILE A 59 0.68 -5.54 1.60
C ILE A 59 0.59 -6.57 0.48
N GLU A 60 1.11 -7.78 0.69
CA GLU A 60 1.07 -8.86 -0.29
C GLU A 60 -0.36 -9.16 -0.73
N ARG A 61 -1.28 -9.32 0.23
CA ARG A 61 -2.70 -9.55 -0.06
C ARG A 61 -3.35 -8.38 -0.78
N HIS A 62 -2.96 -7.14 -0.50
CA HIS A 62 -3.47 -5.99 -1.24
C HIS A 62 -2.99 -5.96 -2.69
N MET A 63 -1.79 -6.47 -2.94
CA MET A 63 -1.19 -6.57 -4.28
C MET A 63 -1.59 -7.84 -5.04
N GLU A 64 -2.25 -8.79 -4.37
CA GLU A 64 -2.67 -10.04 -4.99
C GLU A 64 -3.58 -9.78 -6.20
N GLY A 65 -3.21 -10.35 -7.34
CA GLY A 65 -3.92 -10.17 -8.61
C GLY A 65 -3.77 -8.79 -9.26
N ALA A 66 -2.95 -7.90 -8.72
CA ALA A 66 -2.60 -6.65 -9.40
C ALA A 66 -1.71 -6.95 -10.62
N GLU A 67 -2.12 -6.45 -11.78
CA GLU A 67 -1.33 -6.54 -13.02
C GLU A 67 -0.40 -5.33 -13.12
N ASP A 68 0.63 -5.41 -13.97
CA ASP A 68 1.52 -4.29 -14.24
C ASP A 68 0.88 -3.23 -15.14
N CYS A 69 1.25 -1.96 -14.92
CA CYS A 69 0.92 -0.91 -15.86
C CYS A 69 1.66 -1.12 -17.18
N THR A 70 0.91 -1.15 -18.29
CA THR A 70 1.49 -1.35 -19.64
C THR A 70 2.26 -0.14 -20.19
N ILE A 71 2.35 0.97 -19.46
CA ILE A 71 3.14 2.15 -19.87
C ILE A 71 4.48 2.18 -19.15
N CYS A 72 4.47 2.11 -17.82
CA CYS A 72 5.68 2.21 -17.02
C CYS A 72 6.26 0.85 -16.59
N MET A 73 5.59 -0.27 -16.92
CA MET A 73 5.99 -1.63 -16.58
C MET A 73 6.21 -1.89 -15.09
N MET A 74 5.44 -1.19 -14.24
CA MET A 74 5.48 -1.35 -12.79
C MET A 74 4.08 -1.67 -12.27
N THR A 75 3.98 -2.52 -11.25
CA THR A 75 2.74 -2.75 -10.50
C THR A 75 2.40 -1.55 -9.61
N VAL A 76 3.42 -0.97 -8.95
CA VAL A 76 3.27 0.20 -8.08
C VAL A 76 3.92 1.39 -8.75
N HIS A 77 3.15 2.48 -8.94
CA HIS A 77 3.70 3.68 -9.56
C HIS A 77 4.80 4.30 -8.69
N SER A 78 5.97 4.61 -9.27
CA SER A 78 7.17 5.01 -8.53
C SER A 78 7.02 6.32 -7.72
N ARG A 79 6.08 7.19 -8.10
CA ARG A 79 5.84 8.48 -7.45
C ARG A 79 4.61 8.50 -6.56
N THR A 80 3.51 7.88 -7.02
CA THR A 80 2.21 7.97 -6.36
C THR A 80 1.83 6.72 -5.58
N TYR A 81 2.62 5.66 -5.68
CA TYR A 81 2.43 4.39 -4.97
C TYR A 81 1.06 3.73 -5.24
N GLN A 82 0.37 4.14 -6.31
CA GLN A 82 -0.91 3.56 -6.69
C GLN A 82 -0.72 2.30 -7.53
N LEU A 83 -1.68 1.40 -7.42
CA LEU A 83 -1.86 0.28 -8.34
C LEU A 83 -2.56 0.72 -9.63
N PRO A 84 -2.40 0.02 -10.75
CA PRO A 84 -3.01 0.39 -12.02
C PRO A 84 -4.51 0.03 -12.02
N ARG A 85 -5.34 1.01 -11.69
CA ARG A 85 -6.79 0.85 -11.55
C ARG A 85 -7.55 1.03 -12.86
N VAL A 86 -6.96 1.70 -13.85
CA VAL A 86 -7.61 1.94 -15.14
C VAL A 86 -7.46 0.71 -16.02
N ARG A 87 -8.56 0.21 -16.58
CA ARG A 87 -8.57 -0.95 -17.49
C ARG A 87 -9.13 -0.54 -18.85
N CYS A 88 -8.41 -0.81 -19.94
CA CYS A 88 -8.93 -0.60 -21.30
C CYS A 88 -10.13 -1.53 -21.56
N LYS A 89 -11.19 -1.01 -22.19
CA LYS A 89 -12.40 -1.78 -22.47
C LYS A 89 -12.19 -2.81 -23.60
N GLN A 90 -11.38 -2.49 -24.61
CA GLN A 90 -11.06 -3.39 -25.72
C GLN A 90 -9.97 -4.41 -25.33
N CYS A 91 -8.73 -3.96 -25.12
CA CYS A 91 -7.58 -4.87 -24.93
C CYS A 91 -7.39 -5.38 -23.50
N LYS A 92 -8.20 -4.91 -22.54
CA LYS A 92 -8.19 -5.32 -21.13
C LYS A 92 -6.92 -5.04 -20.33
N LYS A 93 -5.91 -4.39 -20.92
CA LYS A 93 -4.66 -3.96 -20.26
C LYS A 93 -4.90 -2.92 -19.16
N ARG A 94 -3.98 -2.86 -18.20
CA ARG A 94 -4.05 -2.03 -16.99
C ARG A 94 -3.08 -0.85 -17.04
N PHE A 95 -3.50 0.27 -16.45
CA PHE A 95 -2.74 1.51 -16.41
C PHE A 95 -2.88 2.24 -15.07
N HIS A 96 -1.80 2.86 -14.61
CA HIS A 96 -1.92 3.92 -13.61
C HIS A 96 -2.62 5.13 -14.24
N SER A 97 -3.45 5.82 -13.46
CA SER A 97 -4.13 7.02 -13.93
C SER A 97 -3.12 8.05 -14.44
N ASP A 98 -2.05 8.28 -13.69
CA ASP A 98 -1.00 9.25 -14.04
C ASP A 98 -0.28 8.89 -15.34
N CYS A 99 0.09 7.61 -15.53
CA CYS A 99 0.75 7.16 -16.75
C CYS A 99 -0.11 7.36 -18.00
N LEU A 100 -1.43 7.19 -17.86
CA LEU A 100 -2.35 7.38 -18.96
C LEU A 100 -2.54 8.86 -19.28
N VAL A 101 -2.68 9.71 -18.25
CA VAL A 101 -2.82 11.16 -18.41
C VAL A 101 -1.53 11.79 -18.99
N SER A 102 -0.35 11.36 -18.55
CA SER A 102 0.93 11.88 -19.06
C SER A 102 1.22 11.48 -20.51
N SER A 103 0.57 10.43 -21.01
CA SER A 103 0.78 9.88 -22.36
C SER A 103 -0.24 10.43 -23.36
N SER A 104 -0.80 11.62 -23.11
CA SER A 104 -1.89 12.24 -23.86
C SER A 104 -1.50 12.69 -25.28
N ASN A 105 -1.17 11.72 -26.13
CA ASN A 105 -1.62 11.55 -27.52
C ASN A 105 -2.48 10.26 -27.68
N LEU A 106 -2.72 9.49 -26.60
CA LEU A 106 -3.43 8.20 -26.63
C LEU A 106 -4.94 8.27 -26.34
N LEU A 107 -5.56 9.46 -26.41
CA LEU A 107 -7.01 9.62 -26.20
C LEU A 107 -7.89 8.80 -27.18
N PHE A 108 -7.30 8.27 -28.26
CA PHE A 108 -7.97 7.41 -29.23
C PHE A 108 -8.13 5.94 -28.81
N ILE A 109 -7.53 5.47 -27.69
CA ILE A 109 -7.58 4.03 -27.31
C ILE A 109 -8.86 3.66 -26.53
N PHE A 110 -9.69 4.63 -26.15
CA PHE A 110 -10.93 4.38 -25.39
C PHE A 110 -12.24 4.57 -26.19
N VAL A 111 -12.14 4.82 -27.50
CA VAL A 111 -13.27 4.78 -28.44
C VAL A 111 -13.17 3.52 -29.29
#